data_AF-A0A4Z0JLV9-F1
#
_entry.id   AF-A0A4Z0JLV9-F1
#
_cell.length_a   1.000
_cell.length_b   1.000
_cell.length_c   1.000
_cell.angle_alpha   90.00
_cell.angle_beta   90.00
_cell.angle_gamma   90.00
#
_symmetry.space_group_name_H-M   'P 1'
#
loop_
_entity.id
_entity.type
_entity.pdbx_description
1 polymer ?
#
loop_
_entity_poly.entity_id
_entity_poly.type
_entity_poly.pdbx_seq_one_letter_code
_entity_poly.pdbx_strand_id
1 'polypeptide(L)'
;MGVRQKIGIVATILISSVLLSNQLVVKASTVANLADETTTPTNSEKYSGTDGTCQWYISNTDILHIKSGTLSKGALGNTLKLDENKYSNVNFNSVKQDIKGISFDGLVVLPANSSWLFTGLGNNLQGVSGLTEIANTDRLDTSHVTDMSHMFDSVALKSLDVSTWDVSHVTDMSYMFSDTGLTALDLNNWNTSSVTNMKNMFSSTDVDSKLLSLDLANWNVGNVRDMSAMFMKVDKLKNLDISNWNVANVQKMVGMFSDAGDIKELDFSHWDNHSAKKTGLLLGTNLSRLTLGSNFSLKHTDLGQDLNGNNANQKWLITEKNDDLRIISSKQLLKGKYQGEVISAKNVAIFDIEVPNNLKETIIDKNVKGTIHNGVATLTIKVPDKNGYDPNKHLVSFDVNVDELHSKKGRYVVTLPEKVTYSKAKTTQKNVQYVDQLLATYPDAKSALLFKDNATSSTSRPLFAGTNWKSDKQMKKNGETYYRVGNNLWVKAKDVYTYEKQSLIIMTSDLQQNIFTSQGKKVTNRKLAANTKWQADRLAYINGKTYYRVATNEFIPTGDVTIVR
;
A
#
# COMPACT_ATOMS: atom_id res chain seq x y z
N MET A 1 -40.35 36.90 -54.72
CA MET A 1 -39.35 36.75 -53.64
C MET A 1 -39.87 35.73 -52.65
N GLY A 2 -39.35 34.51 -52.70
CA GLY A 2 -39.79 33.42 -51.84
C GLY A 2 -38.84 32.24 -51.92
N VAL A 3 -38.50 31.73 -50.73
CA VAL A 3 -37.94 30.42 -50.39
C VAL A 3 -36.49 30.11 -50.79
N ARG A 4 -35.61 30.02 -49.77
CA ARG A 4 -34.80 28.85 -49.34
C ARG A 4 -33.46 29.31 -48.75
N GLN A 5 -33.26 29.03 -47.46
CA GLN A 5 -32.02 28.76 -46.71
C GLN A 5 -32.40 28.95 -45.21
N LYS A 6 -32.02 28.13 -44.23
CA LYS A 6 -30.98 27.10 -44.10
C LYS A 6 -31.39 26.13 -43.00
N ILE A 7 -30.91 24.91 -43.16
CA ILE A 7 -30.93 23.78 -42.24
C ILE A 7 -30.02 24.04 -41.04
N GLY A 8 -30.42 23.56 -39.86
CA GLY A 8 -29.57 23.51 -38.65
C GLY A 8 -30.34 22.96 -37.45
N ILE A 9 -30.57 21.65 -37.42
CA ILE A 9 -31.12 20.96 -36.24
C ILE A 9 -29.98 20.79 -35.22
N VAL A 10 -30.21 21.33 -34.03
CA VAL A 10 -29.39 21.13 -32.83
C VAL A 10 -29.84 19.83 -32.17
N ALA A 11 -28.93 18.86 -32.03
CA ALA A 11 -29.12 17.70 -31.17
C ALA A 11 -27.91 17.59 -30.22
N THR A 12 -28.15 18.05 -29.00
CA THR A 12 -27.26 17.96 -27.85
C THR A 12 -27.27 16.51 -27.33
N ILE A 13 -26.14 15.80 -27.41
CA ILE A 13 -25.98 14.50 -26.75
C ILE A 13 -25.46 14.75 -25.32
N LEU A 14 -26.31 14.45 -24.35
CA LEU A 14 -26.00 14.36 -22.93
C LEU A 14 -25.14 13.12 -22.67
N ILE A 15 -23.90 13.30 -22.21
CA ILE A 15 -23.12 12.23 -21.57
C ILE A 15 -23.44 12.29 -20.07
N SER A 16 -24.39 11.47 -19.63
CA SER A 16 -24.59 11.18 -18.21
C SER A 16 -23.62 10.09 -17.77
N SER A 17 -22.61 10.48 -17.00
CA SER A 17 -21.74 9.58 -16.25
C SER A 17 -22.49 8.99 -15.05
N VAL A 18 -22.71 7.68 -15.08
CA VAL A 18 -23.07 6.90 -13.89
C VAL A 18 -22.06 5.77 -13.77
N LEU A 19 -21.16 5.92 -12.79
CA LEU A 19 -20.36 4.82 -12.27
C LEU A 19 -21.31 3.85 -11.54
N LEU A 20 -21.49 2.65 -12.07
CA LEU A 20 -21.76 1.48 -11.24
C LEU A 20 -20.76 0.38 -11.59
N SER A 21 -20.04 -0.01 -10.54
CA SER A 21 -19.45 -1.31 -10.26
C SER A 21 -20.02 -2.46 -11.10
N ASN A 22 -19.13 -3.22 -11.75
CA ASN A 22 -19.34 -4.65 -11.88
C ASN A 22 -17.99 -5.37 -11.77
N GLN A 23 -17.91 -6.21 -10.74
CA GLN A 23 -17.00 -7.33 -10.73
C GLN A 23 -17.39 -8.25 -11.89
N LEU A 24 -16.51 -8.36 -12.86
CA LEU A 24 -16.48 -9.45 -13.83
C LEU A 24 -15.04 -9.96 -13.82
N VAL A 25 -14.79 -10.89 -12.89
CA VAL A 25 -13.72 -11.87 -13.06
C VAL A 25 -14.14 -12.69 -14.28
N VAL A 26 -13.60 -12.35 -15.45
CA VAL A 26 -13.69 -13.21 -16.61
C VAL A 26 -12.80 -14.42 -16.31
N LYS A 27 -13.41 -15.51 -15.82
CA LYS A 27 -12.88 -16.85 -16.07
C LYS A 27 -12.93 -17.06 -17.58
N ALA A 28 -11.82 -16.85 -18.26
CA ALA A 28 -11.65 -17.31 -19.63
C ALA A 28 -11.37 -18.82 -19.59
N SER A 29 -12.41 -19.61 -19.36
CA SER A 29 -12.43 -21.03 -19.68
C SER A 29 -13.85 -21.39 -20.09
N THR A 30 -13.95 -21.99 -21.27
CA THR A 30 -15.17 -22.43 -21.99
C THR A 30 -15.92 -21.38 -22.81
N VAL A 31 -15.42 -21.11 -24.02
CA VAL A 31 -16.31 -21.01 -25.19
C VAL A 31 -16.09 -22.29 -25.99
N ALA A 32 -16.98 -23.26 -25.82
CA ALA A 32 -17.14 -24.34 -26.76
C ALA A 32 -17.63 -23.73 -28.07
N ASN A 33 -16.80 -23.83 -29.09
CA ASN A 33 -17.12 -23.49 -30.47
C ASN A 33 -18.27 -24.37 -30.96
N LEU A 34 -19.42 -23.76 -31.25
CA LEU A 34 -20.40 -24.28 -32.19
C LEU A 34 -20.56 -23.21 -33.28
N ALA A 35 -19.66 -23.24 -34.26
CA ALA A 35 -19.84 -22.60 -35.55
C ALA A 35 -18.93 -23.28 -36.59
N ASP A 36 -19.61 -23.97 -37.51
CA ASP A 36 -19.26 -24.25 -38.90
C ASP A 36 -17.87 -24.84 -39.24
N GLU A 37 -17.90 -26.11 -39.65
CA GLU A 37 -16.85 -26.71 -40.46
C GLU A 37 -16.70 -25.94 -41.78
N THR A 38 -15.45 -25.64 -42.15
CA THR A 38 -14.94 -25.25 -43.49
C THR A 38 -14.34 -23.85 -43.66
N THR A 39 -13.51 -23.36 -42.73
CA THR A 39 -12.29 -22.63 -43.13
C THR A 39 -11.17 -22.88 -42.11
N THR A 40 -10.31 -23.87 -42.35
CA THR A 40 -8.99 -23.94 -41.71
C THR A 40 -8.22 -22.67 -42.08
N PRO A 41 -7.80 -21.80 -41.14
CA PRO A 41 -6.75 -20.84 -41.44
C PRO A 41 -5.49 -21.68 -41.60
N THR A 42 -5.07 -21.90 -42.85
CA THR A 42 -3.72 -22.39 -43.11
C THR A 42 -2.76 -21.28 -42.68
N ASN A 43 -2.41 -21.25 -41.40
CA ASN A 43 -1.24 -20.55 -40.91
C ASN A 43 -0.05 -21.17 -41.62
N SER A 44 0.37 -20.60 -42.75
CA SER A 44 1.51 -21.14 -43.48
C SER A 44 2.77 -20.98 -42.64
N GLU A 45 3.59 -22.01 -42.65
CA GLU A 45 4.90 -22.10 -42.02
C GLU A 45 5.91 -21.19 -42.73
N LYS A 46 6.56 -20.28 -42.00
CA LYS A 46 7.63 -19.38 -42.49
C LYS A 46 8.98 -20.12 -42.46
N TYR A 47 9.29 -20.72 -41.31
CA TYR A 47 10.50 -21.50 -41.08
C TYR A 47 10.17 -22.70 -40.18
N SER A 48 10.95 -23.76 -40.26
CA SER A 48 10.82 -24.94 -39.40
C SER A 48 12.18 -25.51 -39.02
N GLY A 49 12.18 -26.36 -38.01
CA GLY A 49 13.38 -27.02 -37.56
C GLY A 49 13.17 -27.91 -36.35
N THR A 50 14.25 -28.16 -35.64
CA THR A 50 14.26 -29.01 -34.44
C THR A 50 14.95 -28.34 -33.25
N ASP A 51 14.56 -28.74 -32.06
CA ASP A 51 15.32 -28.57 -30.83
C ASP A 51 15.16 -29.83 -29.98
N GLY A 52 16.25 -30.56 -29.78
CA GLY A 52 16.23 -31.87 -29.16
C GLY A 52 15.40 -32.83 -30.02
N THR A 53 14.34 -33.37 -29.45
CA THR A 53 13.36 -34.20 -30.20
C THR A 53 12.11 -33.42 -30.60
N CYS A 54 11.95 -32.18 -30.16
CA CYS A 54 10.86 -31.32 -30.55
C CYS A 54 11.02 -30.86 -31.99
N GLN A 55 9.97 -31.03 -32.80
CA GLN A 55 9.80 -30.31 -34.05
C GLN A 55 9.20 -28.94 -33.74
N TRP A 56 9.63 -27.90 -34.46
CA TRP A 56 9.05 -26.57 -34.33
C TRP A 56 8.85 -25.90 -35.68
N TYR A 57 7.95 -24.92 -35.71
CA TYR A 57 7.78 -24.03 -36.86
C TYR A 57 7.45 -22.61 -36.40
N ILE A 58 7.76 -21.62 -37.23
CA ILE A 58 7.39 -20.22 -37.03
C ILE A 58 6.25 -19.91 -37.98
N SER A 59 5.14 -19.40 -37.47
CA SER A 59 4.00 -18.98 -38.29
C SER A 59 4.29 -17.66 -39.02
N ASN A 60 3.46 -17.30 -40.01
CA ASN A 60 3.50 -15.95 -40.61
C ASN A 60 3.24 -14.80 -39.63
N THR A 61 2.72 -15.08 -38.43
CA THR A 61 2.50 -14.08 -37.38
C THR A 61 3.69 -13.99 -36.42
N ASP A 62 4.82 -14.57 -36.79
CA ASP A 62 6.06 -14.64 -36.01
C ASP A 62 5.91 -15.30 -34.63
N ILE A 63 5.02 -16.30 -34.54
CA ILE A 63 4.86 -17.14 -33.35
C ILE A 63 5.64 -18.45 -33.55
N LEU A 64 6.49 -18.78 -32.58
CA LEU A 64 7.21 -20.06 -32.53
C LEU A 64 6.31 -21.14 -31.93
N HIS A 65 5.91 -22.10 -32.75
CA HIS A 65 5.15 -23.27 -32.37
C HIS A 65 6.07 -24.45 -32.10
N ILE A 66 6.02 -25.02 -30.89
CA ILE A 66 6.85 -26.16 -30.47
C ILE A 66 5.95 -27.38 -30.27
N LYS A 67 6.20 -28.45 -31.03
CA LYS A 67 5.46 -29.72 -30.95
C LYS A 67 6.02 -30.62 -29.84
N SER A 68 5.31 -31.71 -29.57
CA SER A 68 5.69 -32.64 -28.51
C SER A 68 7.09 -33.21 -28.67
N GLY A 69 7.77 -33.44 -27.55
CA GLY A 69 9.13 -33.95 -27.49
C GLY A 69 9.86 -33.49 -26.24
N THR A 70 11.18 -33.50 -26.30
CA THR A 70 12.10 -33.05 -25.25
C THR A 70 13.03 -32.02 -25.83
N LEU A 71 13.10 -30.84 -25.21
CA LEU A 71 13.99 -29.76 -25.66
C LEU A 71 15.45 -30.07 -25.32
N SER A 72 16.38 -29.54 -26.13
CA SER A 72 17.80 -29.59 -25.76
C SER A 72 18.09 -28.67 -24.57
N LYS A 73 19.19 -28.94 -23.87
CA LYS A 73 19.70 -28.04 -22.83
C LYS A 73 20.16 -26.70 -23.43
N GLY A 74 19.64 -25.60 -22.90
CA GLY A 74 20.07 -24.23 -23.20
C GLY A 74 18.91 -23.30 -23.57
N ALA A 75 19.23 -22.03 -23.81
CA ALA A 75 18.28 -21.03 -24.28
C ALA A 75 17.76 -21.35 -25.68
N LEU A 76 16.45 -21.22 -25.92
CA LEU A 76 15.83 -21.45 -27.23
C LEU A 76 16.48 -20.62 -28.34
N GLY A 77 16.86 -19.37 -28.04
CA GLY A 77 17.58 -18.51 -29.00
C GLY A 77 18.93 -19.05 -29.50
N ASN A 78 19.45 -20.11 -28.86
CA ASN A 78 20.71 -20.77 -29.20
C ASN A 78 20.55 -22.25 -29.58
N THR A 79 19.49 -22.93 -29.11
CA THR A 79 19.29 -24.37 -29.31
C THR A 79 18.42 -24.71 -30.53
N LEU A 80 17.55 -23.80 -30.96
CA LEU A 80 16.72 -23.97 -32.16
C LEU A 80 17.61 -24.11 -33.41
N LYS A 81 17.44 -25.22 -34.13
CA LYS A 81 18.16 -25.52 -35.39
C LYS A 81 17.19 -25.55 -36.56
N LEU A 82 17.43 -24.73 -37.57
CA LEU A 82 16.66 -24.75 -38.82
C LEU A 82 16.78 -26.11 -39.53
N ASP A 83 15.75 -26.48 -40.28
CA ASP A 83 15.85 -27.58 -41.26
C ASP A 83 16.84 -27.18 -42.37
N GLU A 84 18.07 -27.67 -42.26
CA GLU A 84 19.16 -27.34 -43.17
C GLU A 84 18.86 -27.72 -44.63
N ASN A 85 18.00 -28.73 -44.87
CA ASN A 85 17.64 -29.14 -46.23
C ASN A 85 16.70 -28.13 -46.90
N LYS A 86 15.91 -27.39 -46.12
CA LYS A 86 14.97 -26.37 -46.61
C LYS A 86 15.53 -24.96 -46.56
N TYR A 87 16.38 -24.66 -45.57
CA TYR A 87 16.75 -23.30 -45.19
C TYR A 87 18.28 -23.08 -45.10
N SER A 88 19.08 -23.80 -45.88
CA SER A 88 20.55 -23.75 -45.83
C SER A 88 21.18 -22.36 -45.95
N ASN A 89 20.48 -21.41 -46.61
CA ASN A 89 20.96 -20.04 -46.84
C ASN A 89 20.37 -19.00 -45.86
N VAL A 90 19.60 -19.44 -44.87
CA VAL A 90 18.91 -18.56 -43.91
C VAL A 90 19.77 -18.36 -42.67
N ASN A 91 20.06 -17.10 -42.33
CA ASN A 91 20.70 -16.77 -41.06
C ASN A 91 19.67 -16.79 -39.92
N PHE A 92 19.75 -17.81 -39.06
CA PHE A 92 18.81 -17.95 -37.95
C PHE A 92 18.83 -16.78 -36.95
N ASN A 93 19.96 -16.05 -36.82
CA ASN A 93 20.01 -14.88 -35.94
C ASN A 93 19.06 -13.76 -36.39
N SER A 94 18.81 -13.62 -37.69
CA SER A 94 17.81 -12.69 -38.22
C SER A 94 16.39 -13.23 -38.01
N VAL A 95 16.20 -14.54 -38.12
CA VAL A 95 14.88 -15.18 -37.91
C VAL A 95 14.42 -15.05 -36.46
N LYS A 96 15.30 -15.34 -35.50
CA LYS A 96 14.93 -15.33 -34.08
C LYS A 96 14.59 -13.94 -33.55
N GLN A 97 15.10 -12.89 -34.20
CA GLN A 97 14.77 -11.48 -33.90
C GLN A 97 13.33 -11.11 -34.22
N ASP A 98 12.69 -11.80 -35.17
CA ASP A 98 11.30 -11.53 -35.55
C ASP A 98 10.30 -12.18 -34.59
N ILE A 99 10.70 -13.20 -33.83
CA ILE A 99 9.81 -13.99 -32.97
C ILE A 99 9.20 -13.11 -31.86
N LYS A 100 7.87 -13.05 -31.82
CA LYS A 100 7.10 -12.22 -30.86
C LYS A 100 6.45 -13.03 -29.73
N GLY A 101 6.24 -14.32 -29.97
CA GLY A 101 5.55 -15.21 -29.05
C GLY A 101 5.89 -16.68 -29.24
N ILE A 102 5.51 -17.50 -28.27
CA ILE A 102 5.68 -18.97 -28.28
C ILE A 102 4.32 -19.62 -28.03
N SER A 103 4.05 -20.74 -28.72
CA SER A 103 2.94 -21.65 -28.43
C SER A 103 3.47 -23.08 -28.31
N PHE A 104 3.07 -23.79 -27.27
CA PHE A 104 3.31 -25.22 -27.17
C PHE A 104 2.12 -26.00 -27.77
N ASP A 105 2.39 -26.74 -28.85
CA ASP A 105 1.37 -27.42 -29.65
C ASP A 105 1.19 -28.90 -29.24
N GLY A 106 2.07 -29.41 -28.38
CA GLY A 106 1.96 -30.72 -27.73
C GLY A 106 2.72 -30.75 -26.41
N LEU A 107 2.76 -31.91 -25.74
CA LEU A 107 3.48 -32.08 -24.47
C LEU A 107 5.00 -31.95 -24.69
N VAL A 108 5.62 -30.99 -24.03
CA VAL A 108 7.06 -30.70 -24.14
C VAL A 108 7.74 -30.92 -22.80
N VAL A 109 8.70 -31.84 -22.77
CA VAL A 109 9.54 -32.12 -21.61
C VAL A 109 10.71 -31.16 -21.57
N LEU A 110 10.83 -30.42 -20.47
CA LEU A 110 11.95 -29.52 -20.26
C LEU A 110 13.21 -30.27 -19.78
N PRO A 111 14.42 -29.86 -20.22
CA PRO A 111 15.66 -30.45 -19.73
C PRO A 111 15.89 -30.11 -18.25
N ALA A 112 16.59 -31.01 -17.53
CA ALA A 112 16.89 -30.82 -16.09
C ALA A 112 17.56 -29.47 -15.77
N ASN A 113 18.37 -28.95 -16.70
CA ASN A 113 18.81 -27.56 -16.69
C ASN A 113 18.04 -26.80 -17.78
N SER A 114 17.09 -25.99 -17.34
CA SER A 114 16.28 -25.11 -18.17
C SER A 114 16.62 -23.64 -17.90
N SER A 115 17.87 -23.38 -17.51
CA SER A 115 18.34 -22.02 -17.34
C SER A 115 18.30 -21.26 -18.66
N TRP A 116 17.97 -19.96 -18.60
CA TRP A 116 17.91 -19.07 -19.77
C TRP A 116 16.90 -19.47 -20.86
N LEU A 117 16.01 -20.43 -20.62
CA LEU A 117 15.22 -21.12 -21.66
C LEU A 117 14.49 -20.16 -22.63
N PHE A 118 13.81 -19.14 -22.10
CA PHE A 118 13.00 -18.21 -22.89
C PHE A 118 13.71 -16.92 -23.25
N THR A 119 15.04 -16.89 -23.13
CA THR A 119 15.86 -15.72 -23.46
C THR A 119 16.37 -15.76 -24.91
N GLY A 120 16.78 -14.60 -25.42
CA GLY A 120 17.45 -14.49 -26.73
C GLY A 120 16.53 -14.66 -27.95
N LEU A 121 15.21 -14.59 -27.75
CA LEU A 121 14.19 -14.53 -28.80
C LEU A 121 13.62 -13.11 -28.91
N GLY A 122 13.19 -12.74 -30.11
CA GLY A 122 12.69 -11.40 -30.41
C GLY A 122 13.79 -10.33 -30.48
N ASN A 123 13.42 -9.17 -31.01
CA ASN A 123 14.32 -8.03 -31.10
C ASN A 123 14.64 -7.49 -29.71
N ASN A 124 15.92 -7.56 -29.32
CA ASN A 124 16.40 -7.00 -28.07
C ASN A 124 16.40 -5.46 -28.17
N LEU A 125 15.40 -4.82 -27.56
CA LEU A 125 15.39 -3.37 -27.40
C LEU A 125 15.78 -3.05 -25.96
N GLN A 126 16.88 -2.31 -25.79
CA GLN A 126 17.40 -1.89 -24.48
C GLN A 126 17.73 -3.05 -23.52
N GLY A 127 18.15 -4.21 -24.05
CA GLY A 127 18.51 -5.38 -23.24
C GLY A 127 17.34 -6.32 -22.91
N VAL A 128 16.11 -5.98 -23.29
CA VAL A 128 14.91 -6.80 -23.06
C VAL A 128 14.54 -7.57 -24.33
N SER A 129 14.31 -8.87 -24.20
CA SER A 129 13.76 -9.73 -25.24
C SER A 129 12.40 -9.20 -25.72
N GLY A 130 12.23 -9.15 -27.04
CA GLY A 130 10.98 -8.77 -27.71
C GLY A 130 9.85 -9.82 -27.60
N LEU A 131 10.04 -10.88 -26.82
CA LEU A 131 9.03 -11.90 -26.57
C LEU A 131 7.94 -11.35 -25.64
N THR A 132 6.70 -11.33 -26.11
CA THR A 132 5.56 -10.68 -25.43
C THR A 132 4.49 -11.64 -24.93
N GLU A 133 4.48 -12.88 -25.44
CA GLU A 133 3.53 -13.92 -25.05
C GLU A 133 4.15 -15.33 -25.08
N ILE A 134 3.70 -16.18 -24.16
CA ILE A 134 3.95 -17.62 -24.17
C ILE A 134 2.60 -18.29 -23.84
N ALA A 135 2.09 -19.05 -24.79
CA ALA A 135 0.79 -19.72 -24.72
C ALA A 135 0.95 -21.23 -24.47
N ASN A 136 -0.08 -21.81 -23.84
CA ASN A 136 -0.20 -23.24 -23.55
C ASN A 136 0.95 -23.79 -22.67
N THR A 137 1.32 -23.03 -21.65
CA THR A 137 2.36 -23.43 -20.67
C THR A 137 1.96 -24.63 -19.82
N ASP A 138 0.68 -25.01 -19.82
CA ASP A 138 0.14 -26.25 -19.24
C ASP A 138 0.69 -27.51 -19.90
N ARG A 139 1.27 -27.39 -21.10
CA ARG A 139 1.87 -28.49 -21.85
C ARG A 139 3.36 -28.69 -21.57
N LEU A 140 3.94 -27.88 -20.69
CA LEU A 140 5.32 -28.04 -20.25
C LEU A 140 5.38 -29.03 -19.09
N ASP A 141 6.14 -30.11 -19.27
CA ASP A 141 6.51 -30.99 -18.16
C ASP A 141 7.80 -30.45 -17.50
N THR A 142 7.63 -29.89 -16.31
CA THR A 142 8.70 -29.33 -15.48
C THR A 142 9.13 -30.25 -14.34
N SER A 143 8.53 -31.44 -14.21
CA SER A 143 8.65 -32.30 -13.02
C SER A 143 10.06 -32.83 -12.73
N HIS A 144 10.97 -32.74 -13.70
CA HIS A 144 12.37 -33.16 -13.59
C HIS A 144 13.36 -31.99 -13.63
N VAL A 145 12.88 -30.75 -13.69
CA VAL A 145 13.72 -29.57 -13.77
C VAL A 145 14.37 -29.29 -12.41
N THR A 146 15.68 -29.05 -12.43
CA THR A 146 16.52 -28.78 -11.25
C THR A 146 17.08 -27.36 -11.22
N ASP A 147 17.14 -26.70 -12.38
CA ASP A 147 17.68 -25.34 -12.56
C ASP A 147 16.77 -24.56 -13.51
N MET A 148 16.15 -23.51 -12.99
CA MET A 148 15.32 -22.54 -13.71
C MET A 148 15.94 -21.13 -13.68
N SER A 149 17.25 -21.03 -13.40
CA SER A 149 17.92 -19.73 -13.30
C SER A 149 17.83 -18.95 -14.62
N HIS A 150 17.55 -17.66 -14.53
CA HIS A 150 17.39 -16.77 -15.68
C HIS A 150 16.33 -17.20 -16.73
N MET A 151 15.43 -18.13 -16.41
CA MET A 151 14.51 -18.72 -17.39
C MET A 151 13.68 -17.67 -18.16
N PHE A 152 13.24 -16.61 -17.48
CA PHE A 152 12.54 -15.46 -18.05
C PHE A 152 13.27 -14.13 -17.78
N ASP A 153 14.59 -14.16 -17.63
CA ASP A 153 15.37 -12.95 -17.40
C ASP A 153 15.24 -11.99 -18.60
N SER A 154 14.91 -10.74 -18.30
CA SER A 154 14.83 -9.65 -19.27
C SER A 154 13.84 -9.92 -20.41
N VAL A 155 12.65 -10.44 -20.09
CA VAL A 155 11.60 -10.77 -21.07
C VAL A 155 10.38 -9.83 -20.95
N ALA A 156 9.89 -9.32 -22.08
CA ALA A 156 8.78 -8.37 -22.15
C ALA A 156 7.35 -8.97 -21.95
N LEU A 157 7.23 -10.14 -21.32
CA LEU A 157 5.93 -10.78 -21.05
C LEU A 157 5.07 -9.91 -20.14
N LYS A 158 3.79 -9.76 -20.48
CA LYS A 158 2.81 -9.04 -19.63
C LYS A 158 2.09 -9.96 -18.64
N SER A 159 1.95 -11.23 -19.01
CA SER A 159 1.33 -12.30 -18.24
C SER A 159 1.99 -13.63 -18.57
N LEU A 160 2.00 -14.54 -17.60
CA LEU A 160 2.51 -15.89 -17.75
C LEU A 160 1.71 -16.80 -16.82
N ASP A 161 1.17 -17.89 -17.34
CA ASP A 161 0.54 -18.93 -16.52
C ASP A 161 1.59 -19.99 -16.15
N VAL A 162 1.84 -20.17 -14.86
CA VAL A 162 2.75 -21.19 -14.30
C VAL A 162 2.04 -22.09 -13.29
N SER A 163 0.71 -22.09 -13.30
CA SER A 163 -0.12 -22.73 -12.27
C SER A 163 -0.01 -24.26 -12.27
N THR A 164 0.38 -24.87 -13.39
CA THR A 164 0.57 -26.31 -13.59
C THR A 164 1.99 -26.80 -13.35
N TRP A 165 2.94 -25.89 -13.10
CA TRP A 165 4.35 -26.25 -13.04
C TRP A 165 4.67 -26.98 -11.72
N ASP A 166 5.29 -28.14 -11.84
CA ASP A 166 5.94 -28.82 -10.72
C ASP A 166 7.37 -28.29 -10.58
N VAL A 167 7.62 -27.55 -9.49
CA VAL A 167 8.94 -27.00 -9.15
C VAL A 167 9.59 -27.70 -7.96
N SER A 168 9.06 -28.85 -7.53
CA SER A 168 9.49 -29.54 -6.30
C SER A 168 10.94 -30.05 -6.33
N HIS A 169 11.52 -30.23 -7.52
CA HIS A 169 12.91 -30.63 -7.73
C HIS A 169 13.86 -29.45 -8.02
N VAL A 170 13.34 -28.24 -8.16
CA VAL A 170 14.13 -27.07 -8.54
C VAL A 170 14.98 -26.62 -7.36
N THR A 171 16.27 -26.42 -7.62
CA THR A 171 17.28 -26.01 -6.63
C THR A 171 17.81 -24.60 -6.86
N ASP A 172 17.74 -24.08 -8.09
CA ASP A 172 18.14 -22.72 -8.46
C ASP A 172 17.03 -22.01 -9.24
N MET A 173 16.55 -20.88 -8.70
CA MET A 173 15.58 -19.97 -9.31
C MET A 173 16.15 -18.54 -9.44
N SER A 174 17.48 -18.38 -9.36
CA SER A 174 18.09 -17.06 -9.42
C SER A 174 17.79 -16.37 -10.75
N TYR A 175 17.46 -15.07 -10.69
CA TYR A 175 17.09 -14.24 -11.84
C TYR A 175 15.89 -14.73 -12.66
N MET A 176 15.13 -15.72 -12.19
CA MET A 176 14.09 -16.38 -13.00
C MET A 176 13.09 -15.41 -13.62
N PHE A 177 12.70 -14.35 -12.89
CA PHE A 177 11.78 -13.30 -13.34
C PHE A 177 12.40 -11.89 -13.25
N SER A 178 13.73 -11.78 -13.32
CA SER A 178 14.41 -10.47 -13.33
C SER A 178 14.03 -9.69 -14.59
N ASP A 179 13.84 -8.38 -14.44
CA ASP A 179 13.65 -7.45 -15.55
C ASP A 179 12.50 -7.85 -16.51
N THR A 180 11.43 -8.41 -15.95
CA THR A 180 10.24 -8.82 -16.71
C THR A 180 9.17 -7.73 -16.81
N GLY A 181 8.34 -7.79 -17.86
CA GLY A 181 7.15 -6.96 -18.02
C GLY A 181 5.93 -7.40 -17.18
N LEU A 182 6.09 -8.41 -16.32
CA LEU A 182 5.00 -9.08 -15.63
C LEU A 182 4.37 -8.18 -14.57
N THR A 183 3.04 -8.21 -14.48
CA THR A 183 2.29 -7.41 -13.50
C THR A 183 1.86 -8.19 -12.27
N ALA A 184 1.69 -9.51 -12.41
CA ALA A 184 1.38 -10.46 -11.35
C ALA A 184 1.77 -11.87 -11.80
N LEU A 185 1.94 -12.77 -10.83
CA LEU A 185 2.17 -14.20 -11.03
C LEU A 185 1.35 -14.98 -10.00
N ASP A 186 0.70 -16.06 -10.43
CA ASP A 186 0.09 -17.03 -9.52
C ASP A 186 1.10 -18.15 -9.22
N LEU A 187 1.64 -18.14 -7.99
CA LEU A 187 2.71 -19.04 -7.55
C LEU A 187 2.24 -19.97 -6.41
N ASN A 188 0.92 -20.06 -6.18
CA ASN A 188 0.36 -20.70 -4.99
C ASN A 188 0.63 -22.21 -4.90
N ASN A 189 0.80 -22.88 -6.05
CA ASN A 189 1.04 -24.32 -6.13
C ASN A 189 2.53 -24.70 -6.03
N TRP A 190 3.42 -23.71 -5.93
CA TRP A 190 4.86 -23.97 -5.99
C TRP A 190 5.39 -24.54 -4.67
N ASN A 191 5.95 -25.74 -4.73
CA ASN A 191 6.72 -26.32 -3.64
C ASN A 191 8.18 -25.89 -3.74
N THR A 192 8.56 -24.83 -3.04
CA THR A 192 9.93 -24.28 -3.05
C THR A 192 10.89 -24.96 -2.08
N SER A 193 10.51 -26.07 -1.43
CA SER A 193 11.29 -26.66 -0.33
C SER A 193 12.68 -27.15 -0.74
N SER A 194 12.91 -27.44 -2.02
CA SER A 194 14.22 -27.85 -2.56
C SER A 194 15.12 -26.67 -2.97
N VAL A 195 14.57 -25.46 -3.04
CA VAL A 195 15.28 -24.29 -3.59
C VAL A 195 16.37 -23.82 -2.63
N THR A 196 17.56 -23.62 -3.18
CA THR A 196 18.75 -23.14 -2.44
C THR A 196 19.21 -21.74 -2.87
N ASN A 197 18.80 -21.28 -4.06
CA ASN A 197 19.19 -19.98 -4.61
C ASN A 197 17.99 -19.25 -5.25
N MET A 198 17.69 -18.05 -4.74
CA MET A 198 16.62 -17.14 -5.21
C MET A 198 17.18 -15.73 -5.49
N LYS A 199 18.49 -15.59 -5.68
CA LYS A 199 19.16 -14.32 -5.96
C LYS A 199 18.48 -13.60 -7.13
N ASN A 200 18.15 -12.32 -6.99
CA ASN A 200 17.55 -11.48 -8.04
C ASN A 200 16.27 -12.02 -8.69
N MET A 201 15.54 -12.95 -8.04
CA MET A 201 14.43 -13.65 -8.69
C MET A 201 13.36 -12.72 -9.26
N PHE A 202 13.07 -11.60 -8.59
CA PHE A 202 12.08 -10.59 -9.01
C PHE A 202 12.69 -9.18 -9.15
N SER A 203 14.01 -9.06 -9.32
CA SER A 203 14.67 -7.75 -9.38
C SER A 203 14.38 -7.00 -10.67
N SER A 204 14.61 -5.68 -10.66
CA SER A 204 14.47 -4.83 -11.84
C SER A 204 15.65 -3.85 -11.91
N THR A 205 16.64 -4.07 -12.77
CA THR A 205 17.80 -3.15 -12.92
C THR A 205 17.74 -2.29 -14.17
N ASP A 206 17.27 -2.87 -15.28
CA ASP A 206 17.33 -2.27 -16.61
C ASP A 206 15.96 -1.77 -17.08
N VAL A 207 14.88 -2.27 -16.47
CA VAL A 207 13.51 -1.82 -16.70
C VAL A 207 12.82 -1.35 -15.43
N ASP A 208 11.79 -0.52 -15.56
CA ASP A 208 10.88 -0.21 -14.45
C ASP A 208 10.00 -1.43 -14.15
N SER A 209 10.08 -1.96 -12.92
CA SER A 209 9.26 -3.09 -12.50
C SER A 209 7.78 -2.81 -12.76
N LYS A 210 7.07 -3.80 -13.29
CA LYS A 210 5.61 -3.72 -13.52
C LYS A 210 4.82 -4.51 -12.48
N LEU A 211 5.50 -5.19 -11.56
CA LEU A 211 4.90 -6.10 -10.60
C LEU A 211 4.10 -5.35 -9.54
N LEU A 212 2.80 -5.66 -9.46
CA LEU A 212 1.85 -4.99 -8.55
C LEU A 212 1.53 -5.84 -7.31
N SER A 213 1.62 -7.17 -7.44
CA SER A 213 1.30 -8.13 -6.39
C SER A 213 2.09 -9.42 -6.54
N LEU A 214 2.49 -9.98 -5.41
CA LEU A 214 3.04 -11.32 -5.26
C LEU A 214 2.45 -11.97 -4.01
N ASP A 215 1.96 -13.19 -4.14
CA ASP A 215 1.60 -14.03 -2.99
C ASP A 215 2.66 -15.12 -2.83
N LEU A 216 3.42 -15.03 -1.73
CA LEU A 216 4.53 -15.93 -1.41
C LEU A 216 4.34 -16.59 -0.03
N ALA A 217 3.13 -16.51 0.54
CA ALA A 217 2.88 -16.96 1.91
C ALA A 217 3.13 -18.47 2.11
N ASN A 218 2.94 -19.27 1.04
CA ASN A 218 3.11 -20.72 1.05
C ASN A 218 4.55 -21.18 0.77
N TRP A 219 5.47 -20.26 0.49
CA TRP A 219 6.84 -20.63 0.13
C TRP A 219 7.62 -21.16 1.33
N ASN A 220 8.23 -22.34 1.16
CA ASN A 220 9.21 -22.87 2.09
C ASN A 220 10.60 -22.42 1.65
N VAL A 221 11.17 -21.44 2.35
CA VAL A 221 12.51 -20.90 2.10
C VAL A 221 13.58 -21.47 3.05
N GLY A 222 13.25 -22.52 3.81
CA GLY A 222 14.12 -23.06 4.86
C GLY A 222 15.45 -23.63 4.36
N ASN A 223 15.56 -23.98 3.08
CA ASN A 223 16.80 -24.46 2.44
C ASN A 223 17.55 -23.38 1.64
N VAL A 224 16.98 -22.17 1.50
CA VAL A 224 17.57 -21.09 0.71
C VAL A 224 18.83 -20.56 1.38
N ARG A 225 19.89 -20.40 0.59
CA ARG A 225 21.20 -19.89 1.00
C ARG A 225 21.46 -18.48 0.48
N ASP A 226 20.99 -18.14 -0.72
CA ASP A 226 21.16 -16.82 -1.34
C ASP A 226 19.82 -16.26 -1.82
N MET A 227 19.43 -15.11 -1.27
CA MET A 227 18.27 -14.29 -1.67
C MET A 227 18.70 -12.83 -1.92
N SER A 228 19.97 -12.63 -2.29
CA SER A 228 20.49 -11.29 -2.55
C SER A 228 19.69 -10.61 -3.64
N ALA A 229 19.31 -9.36 -3.41
CA ALA A 229 18.56 -8.50 -4.33
C ALA A 229 17.26 -9.11 -4.90
N MET A 230 16.66 -10.10 -4.23
CA MET A 230 15.46 -10.80 -4.71
C MET A 230 14.30 -9.88 -5.09
N PHE A 231 14.13 -8.76 -4.37
CA PHE A 231 13.10 -7.73 -4.57
C PHE A 231 13.73 -6.34 -4.78
N MET A 232 14.93 -6.28 -5.36
CA MET A 232 15.57 -4.99 -5.65
C MET A 232 14.77 -4.25 -6.72
N LYS A 233 14.47 -2.97 -6.48
CA LYS A 233 13.78 -2.05 -7.41
C LYS A 233 12.40 -2.54 -7.88
N VAL A 234 11.68 -3.29 -7.04
CA VAL A 234 10.25 -3.62 -7.24
C VAL A 234 9.36 -2.44 -6.83
N ASP A 235 9.61 -1.28 -7.43
CA ASP A 235 9.09 0.02 -7.03
C ASP A 235 7.56 0.15 -7.02
N LYS A 236 6.82 -0.71 -7.75
CA LYS A 236 5.35 -0.72 -7.79
C LYS A 236 4.68 -1.75 -6.87
N LEU A 237 5.46 -2.65 -6.27
CA LEU A 237 4.94 -3.65 -5.35
C LEU A 237 4.62 -2.97 -4.01
N LYS A 238 3.35 -3.04 -3.59
CA LYS A 238 2.88 -2.31 -2.40
C LYS A 238 2.87 -3.15 -1.13
N ASN A 239 2.52 -4.42 -1.29
CA ASN A 239 2.36 -5.37 -0.20
C ASN A 239 3.15 -6.63 -0.52
N LEU A 240 3.82 -7.17 0.49
CA LEU A 240 4.60 -8.38 0.39
C LEU A 240 4.56 -9.08 1.75
N ASP A 241 3.81 -10.18 1.83
CA ASP A 241 3.78 -11.00 3.04
C ASP A 241 4.88 -12.07 2.99
N ILE A 242 5.86 -11.90 3.88
CA ILE A 242 7.01 -12.78 4.07
C ILE A 242 7.23 -13.05 5.57
N SER A 243 6.21 -12.76 6.38
CA SER A 243 6.26 -12.87 7.84
C SER A 243 6.55 -14.30 8.31
N ASN A 244 6.06 -15.30 7.58
CA ASN A 244 6.19 -16.72 7.91
C ASN A 244 7.51 -17.37 7.43
N TRP A 245 8.39 -16.63 6.74
CA TRP A 245 9.61 -17.20 6.17
C TRP A 245 10.64 -17.58 7.25
N ASN A 246 11.09 -18.84 7.22
CA ASN A 246 12.21 -19.29 8.03
C ASN A 246 13.54 -19.01 7.32
N VAL A 247 14.18 -17.89 7.67
CA VAL A 247 15.43 -17.42 7.04
C VAL A 247 16.72 -17.81 7.78
N ALA A 248 16.64 -18.70 8.79
CA ALA A 248 17.78 -19.07 9.64
C ALA A 248 18.99 -19.64 8.86
N ASN A 249 18.70 -20.30 7.73
CA ASN A 249 19.69 -20.93 6.86
C ASN A 249 20.28 -20.01 5.78
N VAL A 250 19.74 -18.80 5.64
CA VAL A 250 20.14 -17.83 4.61
C VAL A 250 21.51 -17.26 4.95
N GLN A 251 22.42 -17.30 3.97
CA GLN A 251 23.78 -16.80 4.09
C GLN A 251 23.93 -15.41 3.46
N LYS A 252 23.13 -15.07 2.46
CA LYS A 252 23.16 -13.78 1.78
C LYS A 252 21.75 -13.26 1.47
N MET A 253 21.50 -12.03 1.90
CA MET A 253 20.30 -11.23 1.63
C MET A 253 20.71 -9.77 1.32
N VAL A 254 21.88 -9.61 0.70
CA VAL A 254 22.47 -8.30 0.36
C VAL A 254 21.52 -7.60 -0.61
N GLY A 255 21.14 -6.37 -0.31
CA GLY A 255 20.31 -5.57 -1.21
C GLY A 255 18.89 -6.10 -1.46
N MET A 256 18.40 -7.06 -0.66
CA MET A 256 17.17 -7.80 -0.98
C MET A 256 15.97 -6.92 -1.32
N PHE A 257 15.79 -5.80 -0.62
CA PHE A 257 14.73 -4.81 -0.86
C PHE A 257 15.29 -3.46 -1.30
N SER A 258 16.51 -3.41 -1.85
CA SER A 258 17.11 -2.14 -2.26
C SER A 258 16.21 -1.43 -3.26
N ASP A 259 15.87 -0.17 -3.00
CA ASP A 259 15.01 0.69 -3.83
C ASP A 259 13.58 0.13 -4.06
N ALA A 260 13.08 -0.75 -3.19
CA ALA A 260 11.69 -1.19 -3.18
C ALA A 260 10.77 -0.08 -2.63
N GLY A 261 10.54 0.97 -3.44
CA GLY A 261 10.00 2.26 -3.00
C GLY A 261 8.55 2.28 -2.52
N ASP A 262 7.65 1.45 -3.07
CA ASP A 262 6.24 1.46 -2.68
C ASP A 262 5.87 0.52 -1.54
N ILE A 263 6.76 -0.41 -1.15
CA ILE A 263 6.56 -1.23 0.05
C ILE A 263 6.63 -0.31 1.27
N LYS A 264 5.55 -0.28 2.06
CA LYS A 264 5.44 0.59 3.26
C LYS A 264 5.66 -0.16 4.56
N GLU A 265 5.39 -1.45 4.58
CA GLU A 265 5.49 -2.27 5.78
C GLU A 265 6.19 -3.58 5.45
N LEU A 266 7.11 -4.00 6.32
CA LEU A 266 7.73 -5.32 6.28
C LEU A 266 7.71 -5.94 7.68
N ASP A 267 7.42 -7.24 7.73
CA ASP A 267 7.35 -8.01 8.97
C ASP A 267 8.44 -9.07 9.02
N PHE A 268 9.40 -8.87 9.92
CA PHE A 268 10.51 -9.78 10.23
C PHE A 268 10.37 -10.37 11.64
N SER A 269 9.17 -10.41 12.21
CA SER A 269 8.88 -10.91 13.57
C SER A 269 9.33 -12.35 13.82
N HIS A 270 9.31 -13.20 12.78
CA HIS A 270 9.74 -14.59 12.86
C HIS A 270 11.13 -14.86 12.27
N TRP A 271 11.79 -13.82 11.73
CA TRP A 271 13.08 -14.00 11.06
C TRP A 271 14.21 -14.16 12.07
N ASP A 272 15.07 -15.15 11.81
CA ASP A 272 16.38 -15.28 12.44
C ASP A 272 17.45 -15.14 11.35
N ASN A 273 18.26 -14.09 11.43
CA ASN A 273 19.23 -13.74 10.39
C ASN A 273 20.68 -13.81 10.86
N HIS A 274 20.96 -14.61 11.91
CA HIS A 274 22.29 -14.68 12.52
C HIS A 274 23.39 -15.09 11.54
N SER A 275 23.06 -15.92 10.54
CA SER A 275 24.01 -16.43 9.53
C SER A 275 24.17 -15.52 8.30
N ALA A 276 23.31 -14.51 8.14
CA ALA A 276 23.17 -13.79 6.88
C ALA A 276 24.04 -12.53 6.77
N LYS A 277 24.75 -12.40 5.63
CA LYS A 277 25.26 -11.12 5.11
C LYS A 277 24.10 -10.34 4.49
N LYS A 278 23.95 -9.09 4.89
CA LYS A 278 22.73 -8.31 4.63
C LYS A 278 22.98 -6.82 4.38
N THR A 279 24.18 -6.48 3.92
CA THR A 279 24.51 -5.10 3.50
C THR A 279 23.48 -4.60 2.49
N GLY A 280 22.96 -3.39 2.70
CA GLY A 280 21.97 -2.76 1.84
C GLY A 280 20.60 -3.44 1.80
N LEU A 281 20.29 -4.37 2.72
CA LEU A 281 19.00 -5.07 2.79
C LEU A 281 17.81 -4.15 2.51
N LEU A 282 17.79 -2.95 3.10
CA LEU A 282 16.70 -1.96 2.99
C LEU A 282 17.13 -0.61 2.37
N LEU A 283 18.24 -0.59 1.62
CA LEU A 283 18.75 0.63 0.98
C LEU A 283 17.66 1.28 0.10
N GLY A 284 17.47 2.60 0.14
CA GLY A 284 16.53 3.29 -0.75
C GLY A 284 15.03 2.98 -0.54
N THR A 285 14.66 2.20 0.49
CA THR A 285 13.25 1.91 0.79
C THR A 285 12.55 3.10 1.45
N ASN A 286 11.22 3.19 1.28
CA ASN A 286 10.38 4.21 1.93
C ASN A 286 9.45 3.62 2.99
N LEU A 287 9.96 2.69 3.80
CA LEU A 287 9.19 2.00 4.85
C LEU A 287 8.66 2.98 5.91
N SER A 288 7.38 2.84 6.25
CA SER A 288 6.76 3.47 7.41
C SER A 288 6.70 2.57 8.64
N ARG A 289 6.72 1.24 8.45
CA ARG A 289 6.70 0.25 9.54
C ARG A 289 7.66 -0.90 9.24
N LEU A 290 8.34 -1.36 10.29
CA LEU A 290 9.20 -2.52 10.27
C LEU A 290 8.96 -3.32 11.57
N THR A 291 8.41 -4.53 11.48
CA THR A 291 8.21 -5.39 12.65
C THR A 291 9.42 -6.30 12.83
N LEU A 292 9.99 -6.36 14.04
CA LEU A 292 11.21 -7.11 14.32
C LEU A 292 11.01 -8.20 15.37
N GLY A 293 11.54 -9.38 15.08
CA GLY A 293 11.59 -10.52 15.98
C GLY A 293 12.74 -10.48 16.96
N SER A 294 12.66 -11.29 18.03
CA SER A 294 13.73 -11.38 19.03
C SER A 294 15.05 -11.92 18.50
N ASN A 295 15.01 -12.65 17.38
CA ASN A 295 16.15 -13.30 16.77
C ASN A 295 16.69 -12.50 15.56
N PHE A 296 16.06 -11.38 15.23
CA PHE A 296 16.49 -10.54 14.12
C PHE A 296 17.53 -9.50 14.59
N SER A 297 18.55 -9.29 13.79
CA SER A 297 19.60 -8.30 14.02
C SER A 297 19.77 -7.37 12.81
N LEU A 298 20.06 -6.09 13.04
CA LEU A 298 20.35 -5.12 11.98
C LEU A 298 21.64 -4.36 12.29
N LYS A 299 22.46 -4.10 11.27
CA LYS A 299 23.67 -3.27 11.32
C LYS A 299 23.54 -2.10 10.35
N HIS A 300 24.35 -1.05 10.56
CA HIS A 300 24.32 0.15 9.71
C HIS A 300 24.52 -0.14 8.23
N THR A 301 25.35 -1.12 7.91
CA THR A 301 25.58 -1.57 6.53
C THR A 301 24.32 -2.07 5.87
N ASP A 302 23.35 -2.58 6.64
CA ASP A 302 22.17 -3.30 6.16
C ASP A 302 21.05 -2.33 5.72
N LEU A 303 21.12 -1.07 6.15
CA LEU A 303 20.17 -0.02 5.77
C LEU A 303 20.68 0.81 4.57
N GLY A 304 21.93 0.65 4.15
CA GLY A 304 22.51 1.38 3.03
C GLY A 304 22.75 2.88 3.28
N GLN A 305 23.48 3.55 2.37
CA GLN A 305 23.87 4.95 2.53
C GLN A 305 22.70 5.94 2.40
N ASP A 306 21.57 5.60 1.77
CA ASP A 306 20.46 6.56 1.58
C ASP A 306 19.43 6.62 2.72
N LEU A 307 19.35 5.58 3.57
CA LEU A 307 18.81 5.76 4.93
C LEU A 307 19.77 6.59 5.81
N ASN A 308 21.00 6.83 5.34
CA ASN A 308 22.03 7.69 5.94
C ASN A 308 22.26 9.02 5.18
N GLY A 309 21.63 9.23 4.01
CA GLY A 309 22.14 10.18 3.00
C GLY A 309 21.24 11.39 2.79
N ASN A 310 19.92 11.19 2.85
CA ASN A 310 18.95 12.28 3.04
C ASN A 310 18.35 12.30 4.45
N ASN A 311 18.66 11.29 5.29
CA ASN A 311 17.93 11.01 6.53
C ASN A 311 18.79 10.45 7.68
N ALA A 312 20.06 10.88 7.81
CA ALA A 312 20.85 10.62 9.03
C ALA A 312 20.17 11.09 10.34
N ASN A 313 19.07 11.88 10.22
CA ASN A 313 18.23 12.40 11.29
C ASN A 313 16.89 11.64 11.46
N GLN A 314 16.64 10.56 10.71
CA GLN A 314 15.39 9.82 10.81
C GLN A 314 15.29 9.12 12.17
N LYS A 315 14.20 9.39 12.87
CA LYS A 315 13.88 8.83 14.18
C LYS A 315 12.89 7.69 13.99
N TRP A 316 13.13 6.61 14.71
CA TRP A 316 12.25 5.45 14.73
C TRP A 316 11.64 5.33 16.11
N LEU A 317 10.33 5.09 16.16
CA LEU A 317 9.62 4.69 17.35
C LEU A 317 9.71 3.18 17.46
N ILE A 318 10.27 2.66 18.54
CA ILE A 318 10.22 1.23 18.87
C ILE A 318 9.17 1.01 19.92
N THR A 319 8.32 0.02 19.70
CA THR A 319 7.42 -0.54 20.70
C THR A 319 8.04 -1.83 21.22
N GLU A 320 8.48 -1.85 22.48
CA GLU A 320 8.99 -3.07 23.13
C GLU A 320 7.83 -3.98 23.58
N LYS A 321 8.11 -5.22 24.00
CA LYS A 321 7.13 -6.25 24.40
C LYS A 321 6.08 -5.85 25.47
N ASN A 322 6.26 -4.71 26.15
CA ASN A 322 5.34 -4.19 27.17
C ASN A 322 4.58 -2.93 26.70
N ASP A 323 4.51 -2.67 25.39
CA ASP A 323 4.00 -1.43 24.78
C ASP A 323 4.79 -0.16 25.15
N ASP A 324 6.01 -0.33 25.69
CA ASP A 324 6.91 0.78 26.00
C ASP A 324 7.46 1.38 24.70
N LEU A 325 7.11 2.64 24.44
CA LEU A 325 7.58 3.39 23.27
C LEU A 325 8.93 4.06 23.54
N ARG A 326 9.90 3.84 22.66
CA ARG A 326 11.21 4.49 22.66
C ARG A 326 11.51 5.12 21.31
N ILE A 327 11.78 6.42 21.29
CA ILE A 327 12.39 7.05 20.13
C ILE A 327 13.87 6.71 20.13
N ILE A 328 14.33 6.16 19.01
CA ILE A 328 15.73 5.86 18.79
C ILE A 328 16.15 6.39 17.43
N SER A 329 17.35 6.94 17.36
CA SER A 329 17.97 7.27 16.08
C SER A 329 18.15 6.00 15.23
N SER A 330 18.19 6.14 13.91
CA SER A 330 18.65 5.05 13.03
C SER A 330 19.95 4.44 13.57
N LYS A 331 20.91 5.25 14.04
CA LYS A 331 22.17 4.78 14.64
C LYS A 331 21.98 3.91 15.89
N GLN A 332 20.96 4.15 16.70
CA GLN A 332 20.61 3.31 17.86
C GLN A 332 19.90 2.03 17.43
N LEU A 333 18.97 2.11 16.46
CA LEU A 333 18.29 0.93 15.86
C LEU A 333 19.31 -0.11 15.42
N LEU A 334 20.42 0.38 14.87
CA LEU A 334 21.51 -0.38 14.28
C LEU A 334 22.53 -0.95 15.28
N LYS A 335 22.41 -0.61 16.56
CA LYS A 335 23.34 -1.03 17.62
C LYS A 335 22.70 -1.95 18.65
N GLY A 336 21.36 -2.00 18.71
CA GLY A 336 20.64 -2.82 19.68
C GLY A 336 20.03 -4.07 19.05
N LYS A 337 19.81 -5.09 19.89
CA LYS A 337 18.78 -6.10 19.60
C LYS A 337 17.47 -5.54 20.12
N TYR A 338 16.53 -5.27 19.23
CA TYR A 338 15.21 -4.77 19.57
C TYR A 338 14.17 -5.84 19.27
N GLN A 339 13.12 -5.89 20.11
CA GLN A 339 11.98 -6.78 19.90
C GLN A 339 10.74 -5.91 19.74
N GLY A 340 9.91 -6.21 18.76
CA GLY A 340 8.61 -5.54 18.56
C GLY A 340 8.58 -4.64 17.32
N GLU A 341 7.68 -3.67 17.33
CA GLU A 341 7.34 -2.88 16.15
C GLU A 341 8.18 -1.60 16.08
N VAL A 342 8.82 -1.37 14.93
CA VAL A 342 9.60 -0.17 14.64
C VAL A 342 8.85 0.68 13.62
N ILE A 343 8.36 1.85 14.05
CA ILE A 343 7.57 2.76 13.23
C ILE A 343 8.44 3.96 12.86
N SER A 344 8.45 4.32 11.58
CA SER A 344 9.08 5.55 11.13
C SER A 344 8.35 6.73 11.77
N ALA A 345 9.05 7.57 12.53
CA ALA A 345 8.43 8.71 13.21
C ALA A 345 8.04 9.79 12.21
N LYS A 346 6.94 9.58 11.47
CA LYS A 346 6.25 10.66 10.76
C LYS A 346 5.30 11.34 11.74
N ASN A 347 5.81 12.43 12.32
CA ASN A 347 5.05 13.62 12.74
C ASN A 347 4.03 13.51 13.90
N VAL A 348 4.10 12.59 14.86
CA VAL A 348 3.33 12.74 16.12
C VAL A 348 4.09 12.18 17.34
N ALA A 349 4.23 12.98 18.40
CA ALA A 349 4.69 12.55 19.74
C ALA A 349 3.66 12.90 20.83
N ILE A 350 3.74 12.21 21.97
CA ILE A 350 2.79 12.35 23.11
C ILE A 350 3.52 13.00 24.31
N PHE A 351 2.91 14.04 24.89
CA PHE A 351 3.50 14.87 25.94
C PHE A 351 2.58 14.96 27.17
N ASP A 352 3.16 14.98 28.37
CA ASP A 352 2.53 15.49 29.59
C ASP A 352 3.03 16.92 29.80
N ILE A 353 2.13 17.89 29.93
CA ILE A 353 2.47 19.32 29.93
C ILE A 353 2.16 19.91 31.30
N GLU A 354 3.19 20.46 31.93
CA GLU A 354 3.07 21.18 33.19
C GLU A 354 2.85 22.66 32.91
N VAL A 355 1.79 23.23 33.51
CA VAL A 355 1.38 24.63 33.35
C VAL A 355 1.62 25.37 34.67
N PRO A 356 2.70 26.16 34.79
CA PRO A 356 2.94 26.99 35.96
C PRO A 356 1.97 28.18 35.96
N ASN A 357 1.43 28.52 37.15
CA ASN A 357 0.54 29.67 37.30
C ASN A 357 0.89 30.54 38.53
N ASN A 358 0.27 31.73 38.58
CA ASN A 358 0.46 32.71 39.65
C ASN A 358 -0.26 32.37 40.98
N LEU A 359 -0.93 31.22 41.07
CA LEU A 359 -1.68 30.78 42.25
C LEU A 359 -0.92 29.71 43.06
N LYS A 360 0.37 29.47 42.76
CA LYS A 360 1.27 28.49 43.40
C LYS A 360 0.82 27.02 43.27
N GLU A 361 0.05 26.69 42.24
CA GLU A 361 -0.34 25.32 41.89
C GLU A 361 0.24 24.97 40.50
N THR A 362 0.63 23.71 40.25
CA THR A 362 1.01 23.23 38.91
C THR A 362 -0.13 22.42 38.33
N ILE A 363 -0.56 22.74 37.11
CA ILE A 363 -1.61 21.97 36.42
C ILE A 363 -0.96 21.07 35.37
N ILE A 364 -1.39 19.81 35.27
CA ILE A 364 -0.83 18.84 34.32
C ILE A 364 -1.89 18.48 33.28
N ASP A 365 -1.65 18.81 32.01
CA ASP A 365 -2.42 18.29 30.88
C ASP A 365 -1.71 17.05 30.31
N LYS A 366 -2.41 15.92 30.26
CA LYS A 366 -1.79 14.61 29.97
C LYS A 366 -2.08 14.15 28.55
N ASN A 367 -1.11 13.47 27.95
CA ASN A 367 -1.22 12.84 26.63
C ASN A 367 -1.51 13.79 25.46
N VAL A 368 -0.96 15.01 25.49
CA VAL A 368 -1.11 15.98 24.41
C VAL A 368 -0.31 15.52 23.19
N LYS A 369 -0.95 15.49 22.02
CA LYS A 369 -0.32 15.09 20.74
C LYS A 369 0.31 16.31 20.07
N GLY A 370 1.58 16.22 19.69
CA GLY A 370 2.30 17.27 18.96
C GLY A 370 2.85 16.77 17.64
N THR A 371 2.71 17.58 16.60
CA THR A 371 3.25 17.29 15.27
C THR A 371 4.71 17.72 15.22
N ILE A 372 5.62 16.80 14.87
CA ILE A 372 7.06 17.08 14.81
C ILE A 372 7.46 17.48 13.39
N HIS A 373 8.12 18.62 13.27
CA HIS A 373 8.78 19.09 12.06
C HIS A 373 10.20 19.56 12.39
N ASN A 374 11.21 19.02 11.72
CA ASN A 374 12.64 19.39 11.88
C ASN A 374 13.13 19.41 13.34
N GLY A 375 12.78 18.40 14.13
CA GLY A 375 13.19 18.31 15.54
C GLY A 375 12.37 19.18 16.50
N VAL A 376 11.34 19.89 16.00
CA VAL A 376 10.47 20.75 16.80
C VAL A 376 9.05 20.20 16.80
N ALA A 377 8.48 19.96 17.98
CA ALA A 377 7.08 19.62 18.17
C ALA A 377 6.26 20.86 18.51
N THR A 378 5.24 21.19 17.72
CA THR A 378 4.26 22.22 18.09
C THR A 378 3.13 21.57 18.90
N LEU A 379 2.92 22.06 20.11
CA LEU A 379 1.90 21.59 21.06
C LEU A 379 0.86 22.67 21.29
N THR A 380 -0.41 22.29 21.35
CA THR A 380 -1.50 23.20 21.74
C THR A 380 -2.24 22.59 22.92
N ILE A 381 -2.33 23.33 24.03
CA ILE A 381 -3.04 22.93 25.24
C ILE A 381 -4.22 23.85 25.53
N LYS A 382 -5.25 23.28 26.17
CA LYS A 382 -6.31 24.05 26.78
C LYS A 382 -5.91 24.45 28.18
N VAL A 383 -5.92 25.76 28.46
CA VAL A 383 -5.67 26.25 29.80
C VAL A 383 -6.87 25.89 30.69
N PRO A 384 -6.67 25.18 31.81
CA PRO A 384 -7.78 24.71 32.64
C PRO A 384 -8.57 25.85 33.28
N ASP A 385 -9.89 25.71 33.30
CA ASP A 385 -10.80 26.68 33.90
C ASP A 385 -10.67 26.67 35.43
N LYS A 386 -10.59 27.86 36.06
CA LYS A 386 -10.54 27.98 37.53
C LYS A 386 -11.72 28.79 38.05
N ASN A 387 -12.43 28.23 39.03
CA ASN A 387 -13.65 28.85 39.54
C ASN A 387 -13.37 30.24 40.13
N GLY A 388 -14.03 31.27 39.58
CA GLY A 388 -13.87 32.67 40.00
C GLY A 388 -12.69 33.42 39.39
N TYR A 389 -11.89 32.78 38.52
CA TYR A 389 -10.73 33.38 37.89
C TYR A 389 -10.70 33.16 36.37
N ASP A 390 -10.25 34.17 35.64
CA ASP A 390 -10.11 34.15 34.19
C ASP A 390 -8.62 34.13 33.81
N PRO A 391 -8.12 33.10 33.09
CA PRO A 391 -6.75 33.09 32.62
C PRO A 391 -6.54 34.12 31.51
N ASN A 392 -5.34 34.70 31.45
CA ASN A 392 -4.95 35.62 30.38
C ASN A 392 -4.94 34.98 28.98
N LYS A 393 -4.79 33.65 28.91
CA LYS A 393 -4.85 32.83 27.68
C LYS A 393 -5.67 31.57 27.97
N HIS A 394 -6.63 31.23 27.12
CA HIS A 394 -7.43 29.99 27.25
C HIS A 394 -6.88 28.80 26.43
N LEU A 395 -6.05 29.10 25.44
CA LEU A 395 -5.27 28.15 24.66
C LEU A 395 -3.82 28.64 24.64
N VAL A 396 -2.87 27.72 24.76
CA VAL A 396 -1.44 28.04 24.66
C VAL A 396 -0.82 27.09 23.65
N SER A 397 -0.12 27.65 22.67
CA SER A 397 0.70 26.90 21.74
C SER A 397 2.16 27.18 21.98
N PHE A 398 3.01 26.16 21.91
CA PHE A 398 4.45 26.30 22.08
C PHE A 398 5.20 25.20 21.33
N ASP A 399 6.44 25.52 21.00
CA ASP A 399 7.35 24.66 20.27
C ASP A 399 8.35 24.02 21.24
N VAL A 400 8.60 22.74 21.07
CA VAL A 400 9.54 21.98 21.90
C VAL A 400 10.59 21.32 21.02
N ASN A 401 11.87 21.58 21.30
CA ASN A 401 12.96 20.83 20.70
C ASN A 401 12.99 19.41 21.29
N VAL A 402 12.62 18.42 20.48
CA VAL A 402 12.54 17.02 20.93
C VAL A 402 13.91 16.34 21.03
N ASP A 403 14.98 16.96 20.54
CA ASP A 403 16.36 16.44 20.65
C ASP A 403 16.94 16.59 22.06
N GLU A 404 16.39 17.51 22.86
CA GLU A 404 16.90 17.85 24.20
C GLU A 404 16.10 17.16 25.33
N LEU A 405 15.07 16.40 25.00
CA LEU A 405 14.19 15.76 25.98
C LEU A 405 14.64 14.33 26.32
N HIS A 406 14.85 14.05 27.61
CA HIS A 406 14.99 12.70 28.15
C HIS A 406 13.66 12.21 28.72
N SER A 407 13.20 11.01 28.35
CA SER A 407 11.93 10.45 28.83
C SER A 407 12.10 9.57 30.07
N LYS A 408 11.06 9.52 30.92
CA LYS A 408 10.92 8.51 31.97
C LYS A 408 9.62 7.76 31.68
N LYS A 409 9.71 6.47 31.30
CA LYS A 409 8.56 5.61 30.92
C LYS A 409 7.71 6.16 29.75
N GLY A 410 8.34 6.59 28.65
CA GLY A 410 7.62 6.98 27.42
C GLY A 410 6.78 8.26 27.52
N ARG A 411 6.94 9.05 28.59
CA ARG A 411 6.28 10.34 28.78
C ARG A 411 7.29 11.46 28.73
N TYR A 412 7.05 12.43 27.85
CA TYR A 412 7.80 13.69 27.81
C TYR A 412 7.09 14.70 28.71
N VAL A 413 7.73 15.09 29.81
CA VAL A 413 7.21 16.15 30.68
C VAL A 413 7.80 17.46 30.22
N VAL A 414 6.95 18.39 29.77
CA VAL A 414 7.41 19.72 29.34
C VAL A 414 6.67 20.78 30.14
N THR A 415 7.43 21.65 30.80
CA THR A 415 6.88 22.82 31.47
C THR A 415 6.72 23.94 30.45
N LEU A 416 5.55 24.57 30.43
CA LEU A 416 5.32 25.73 29.59
C LEU A 416 6.38 26.82 29.83
N PRO A 417 7.00 27.38 28.77
CA PRO A 417 8.03 28.41 28.91
C PRO A 417 7.48 29.74 29.45
N GLU A 418 6.20 30.04 29.20
CA GLU A 418 5.51 31.21 29.75
C GLU A 418 4.53 30.82 30.87
N LYS A 419 4.50 31.62 31.95
CA LYS A 419 3.52 31.46 33.03
C LYS A 419 2.14 31.96 32.58
N VAL A 420 1.11 31.15 32.80
CA VAL A 420 -0.29 31.58 32.68
C VAL A 420 -0.67 32.39 33.91
N THR A 421 -1.34 33.54 33.73
CA THR A 421 -1.80 34.38 34.84
C THR A 421 -3.33 34.36 34.94
N TYR A 422 -3.82 34.11 36.14
CA TYR A 422 -5.24 34.16 36.47
C TYR A 422 -5.59 35.50 37.13
N SER A 423 -6.66 36.14 36.64
CA SER A 423 -7.22 37.38 37.18
C SER A 423 -8.64 37.14 37.71
N LYS A 424 -9.13 37.94 38.66
CA LYS A 424 -10.51 37.79 39.18
C LYS A 424 -11.50 38.08 38.05
N ALA A 425 -12.36 37.12 37.73
CA ALA A 425 -13.31 37.25 36.62
C ALA A 425 -14.30 38.40 36.87
N LYS A 426 -14.41 39.36 35.93
CA LYS A 426 -15.50 40.36 35.93
C LYS A 426 -16.82 39.63 35.64
N THR A 427 -17.86 39.98 36.37
CA THR A 427 -19.06 39.17 36.68
C THR A 427 -20.03 38.85 35.53
N THR A 428 -19.57 38.67 34.29
CA THR A 428 -20.48 38.47 33.13
C THR A 428 -19.92 37.54 32.06
N GLN A 429 -19.64 36.26 32.36
CA GLN A 429 -19.62 35.18 31.35
C GLN A 429 -19.57 33.77 31.93
N LYS A 430 -20.53 33.38 32.79
CA LYS A 430 -20.53 32.02 33.39
C LYS A 430 -20.97 30.87 32.45
N ASN A 431 -21.46 31.17 31.24
CA ASN A 431 -22.11 30.14 30.40
C ASN A 431 -21.40 29.85 29.07
N VAL A 432 -20.27 30.50 28.78
CA VAL A 432 -19.49 30.28 27.55
C VAL A 432 -18.20 29.52 27.89
N GLN A 433 -17.97 28.38 27.25
CA GLN A 433 -16.78 27.55 27.39
C GLN A 433 -15.98 27.56 26.09
N TYR A 434 -14.65 27.63 26.17
CA TYR A 434 -13.77 27.54 25.00
C TYR A 434 -13.56 26.09 24.58
N VAL A 435 -13.55 25.85 23.27
CA VAL A 435 -13.38 24.53 22.64
C VAL A 435 -12.45 24.66 21.42
N ASP A 436 -11.85 23.58 20.94
CA ASP A 436 -11.28 23.52 19.59
C ASP A 436 -11.85 22.27 18.91
N GLN A 437 -12.83 22.46 18.03
CA GLN A 437 -13.52 21.35 17.39
C GLN A 437 -13.98 21.70 15.97
N LEU A 438 -14.04 20.68 15.12
CA LEU A 438 -14.67 20.79 13.82
C LEU A 438 -16.14 20.39 13.91
N LEU A 439 -16.98 21.13 13.20
CA LEU A 439 -18.42 20.94 13.12
C LEU A 439 -18.82 20.69 11.67
N ALA A 440 -19.88 19.91 11.49
CA ALA A 440 -20.55 19.79 10.21
C ALA A 440 -22.07 19.85 10.36
N THR A 441 -22.74 20.48 9.41
CA THR A 441 -24.20 20.41 9.28
C THR A 441 -24.61 19.09 8.64
N TYR A 442 -25.80 18.59 9.01
CA TYR A 442 -26.34 17.36 8.45
C TYR A 442 -26.68 17.54 6.95
N PRO A 443 -26.16 16.70 6.03
CA PRO A 443 -26.44 16.83 4.60
C PRO A 443 -27.91 16.62 4.21
N ASP A 444 -28.66 15.89 5.02
CA ASP A 444 -30.06 15.49 4.82
C ASP A 444 -31.06 16.30 5.66
N ALA A 445 -30.60 17.32 6.39
CA ALA A 445 -31.46 18.20 7.17
C ALA A 445 -31.68 19.56 6.48
N LYS A 446 -32.68 20.30 6.96
CA LYS A 446 -32.81 21.73 6.63
C LYS A 446 -31.58 22.49 7.14
N SER A 447 -31.19 23.53 6.41
CA SER A 447 -30.10 24.43 6.82
C SER A 447 -30.29 24.92 8.26
N ALA A 448 -29.21 24.91 9.05
CA ALA A 448 -29.28 25.24 10.47
C ALA A 448 -29.45 26.75 10.68
N LEU A 449 -30.24 27.13 11.68
CA LEU A 449 -30.40 28.53 12.06
C LEU A 449 -29.16 29.03 12.82
N LEU A 450 -28.75 30.25 12.50
CA LEU A 450 -27.72 30.96 13.23
C LEU A 450 -28.33 31.97 14.19
N PHE A 451 -27.66 32.17 15.32
CA PHE A 451 -28.08 33.10 16.37
C PHE A 451 -26.99 34.13 16.66
N LYS A 452 -27.39 35.40 16.81
CA LYS A 452 -26.53 36.51 17.24
C LYS A 452 -26.49 36.63 18.76
N ASP A 453 -25.44 37.28 19.27
CA ASP A 453 -25.29 37.81 20.63
C ASP A 453 -25.78 36.86 21.74
N ASN A 454 -24.92 35.94 22.18
CA ASN A 454 -25.23 34.94 23.22
C ASN A 454 -26.56 34.18 22.96
N ALA A 455 -26.85 33.87 21.70
CA ALA A 455 -28.07 33.21 21.23
C ALA A 455 -29.37 33.91 21.64
N THR A 456 -29.49 35.19 21.34
CA THR A 456 -30.68 36.01 21.66
C THR A 456 -31.64 36.14 20.48
N SER A 457 -31.14 36.19 19.24
CA SER A 457 -31.97 36.35 18.04
C SER A 457 -31.44 35.53 16.87
N SER A 458 -32.33 34.92 16.08
CA SER A 458 -31.95 34.18 14.87
C SER A 458 -31.67 35.11 13.69
N THR A 459 -30.74 34.75 12.82
CA THR A 459 -30.42 35.52 11.61
C THR A 459 -31.18 35.02 10.39
N SER A 460 -31.38 35.89 9.39
CA SER A 460 -31.96 35.52 8.08
C SER A 460 -31.04 34.62 7.25
N ARG A 461 -29.73 34.65 7.49
CA ARG A 461 -28.74 33.81 6.81
C ARG A 461 -28.60 32.46 7.53
N PRO A 462 -28.86 31.33 6.86
CA PRO A 462 -28.70 30.01 7.48
C PRO A 462 -27.28 29.45 7.29
N LEU A 463 -26.97 28.40 8.04
CA LEU A 463 -25.83 27.53 7.80
C LEU A 463 -26.27 26.43 6.83
N PHE A 464 -25.80 26.46 5.58
CA PHE A 464 -26.21 25.48 4.57
C PHE A 464 -25.90 24.04 5.00
N ALA A 465 -26.78 23.10 4.64
CA ALA A 465 -26.60 21.67 4.86
C ALA A 465 -25.29 21.16 4.23
N GLY A 466 -24.63 20.19 4.87
CA GLY A 466 -23.39 19.57 4.37
C GLY A 466 -22.13 20.45 4.39
N THR A 467 -22.11 21.55 5.16
CA THR A 467 -20.95 22.45 5.26
C THR A 467 -20.10 22.18 6.51
N ASN A 468 -18.82 22.54 6.46
CA ASN A 468 -17.85 22.30 7.54
C ASN A 468 -17.40 23.61 8.19
N TRP A 469 -17.26 23.59 9.50
CA TRP A 469 -16.96 24.78 10.30
C TRP A 469 -15.96 24.45 11.41
N LYS A 470 -15.25 25.46 11.89
CA LYS A 470 -14.44 25.38 13.10
C LYS A 470 -15.16 26.14 14.21
N SER A 471 -15.20 25.56 15.40
CA SER A 471 -15.75 26.21 16.57
C SER A 471 -14.69 26.36 17.65
N ASP A 472 -14.61 27.56 18.17
CA ASP A 472 -13.67 27.95 19.20
C ASP A 472 -14.34 28.27 20.56
N LYS A 473 -15.69 28.31 20.58
CA LYS A 473 -16.50 28.51 21.79
C LYS A 473 -17.79 27.70 21.73
N GLN A 474 -18.23 27.19 22.87
CA GLN A 474 -19.55 26.63 23.10
C GLN A 474 -20.25 27.38 24.24
N MET A 475 -21.58 27.34 24.30
CA MET A 475 -22.31 27.88 25.45
C MET A 475 -23.56 27.07 25.75
N LYS A 476 -23.99 27.08 27.02
CA LYS A 476 -25.27 26.51 27.43
C LYS A 476 -26.25 27.62 27.81
N LYS A 477 -27.42 27.61 27.19
CA LYS A 477 -28.50 28.58 27.46
C LYS A 477 -29.84 27.87 27.40
N ASN A 478 -30.65 28.02 28.44
CA ASN A 478 -31.98 27.41 28.55
C ASN A 478 -32.00 25.90 28.28
N GLY A 479 -30.97 25.18 28.76
CA GLY A 479 -30.82 23.73 28.55
C GLY A 479 -30.31 23.31 27.16
N GLU A 480 -30.16 24.25 26.21
CA GLU A 480 -29.60 23.98 24.89
C GLU A 480 -28.12 24.37 24.82
N THR A 481 -27.31 23.52 24.17
CA THR A 481 -25.91 23.81 23.85
C THR A 481 -25.82 24.50 22.49
N TYR A 482 -24.93 25.48 22.37
CA TYR A 482 -24.64 26.20 21.14
C TYR A 482 -23.14 26.21 20.87
N TYR A 483 -22.76 26.23 19.60
CA TYR A 483 -21.38 26.33 19.15
C TYR A 483 -21.17 27.58 18.31
N ARG A 484 -20.07 28.29 18.53
CA ARG A 484 -19.71 29.48 17.75
C ARG A 484 -19.13 29.06 16.40
N VAL A 485 -19.61 29.66 15.32
CA VAL A 485 -19.18 29.38 13.94
C VAL A 485 -18.76 30.63 13.17
N GLY A 486 -18.66 31.77 13.87
CA GLY A 486 -18.21 33.04 13.33
C GLY A 486 -18.25 34.14 14.40
N ASN A 487 -17.95 35.39 14.01
CA ASN A 487 -17.98 36.54 14.91
C ASN A 487 -19.39 36.76 15.48
N ASN A 488 -19.57 36.42 16.76
CA ASN A 488 -20.84 36.44 17.49
C ASN A 488 -21.98 35.62 16.84
N LEU A 489 -21.65 34.62 16.01
CA LEU A 489 -22.62 33.73 15.38
C LEU A 489 -22.56 32.33 16.00
N TRP A 490 -23.72 31.85 16.43
CA TRP A 490 -23.87 30.59 17.15
C TRP A 490 -24.86 29.67 16.44
N VAL A 491 -24.58 28.38 16.42
CA VAL A 491 -25.49 27.33 15.93
C VAL A 491 -25.86 26.41 17.09
N LYS A 492 -27.07 25.85 17.11
CA LYS A 492 -27.43 24.87 18.16
C LYS A 492 -26.67 23.57 17.94
N ALA A 493 -26.20 22.97 19.02
CA ALA A 493 -25.49 21.69 18.99
C ALA A 493 -26.34 20.56 18.42
N LYS A 494 -27.68 20.62 18.53
CA LYS A 494 -28.57 19.63 17.92
C LYS A 494 -28.64 19.71 16.39
N ASP A 495 -28.24 20.84 15.81
CA ASP A 495 -28.32 21.11 14.36
C ASP A 495 -26.99 20.83 13.64
N VAL A 496 -25.97 20.36 14.36
CA VAL A 496 -24.63 20.00 13.84
C VAL A 496 -24.09 18.77 14.56
N TYR A 497 -23.09 18.10 13.99
CA TYR A 497 -22.30 17.09 14.68
C TYR A 497 -20.82 17.49 14.71
N THR A 498 -20.09 17.06 15.74
CA THR A 498 -18.64 17.28 15.85
C THR A 498 -17.88 16.14 15.17
N TYR A 499 -16.69 16.43 14.63
CA TYR A 499 -15.85 15.41 14.02
C TYR A 499 -14.36 15.74 14.08
N GLU A 500 -13.53 14.72 13.85
CA GLU A 500 -12.10 14.83 13.56
C GLU A 500 -11.83 14.41 12.11
N LYS A 501 -10.88 15.07 11.44
CA LYS A 501 -10.43 14.65 10.11
C LYS A 501 -9.65 13.35 10.23
N GLN A 502 -9.98 12.39 9.38
CA GLN A 502 -9.28 11.11 9.29
C GLN A 502 -8.89 10.84 7.84
N SER A 503 -7.94 9.94 7.65
CA SER A 503 -7.58 9.41 6.34
C SER A 503 -7.12 7.96 6.52
N LEU A 504 -8.06 7.08 6.82
CA LEU A 504 -7.81 5.68 7.16
C LEU A 504 -8.77 4.76 6.41
N ILE A 505 -8.41 3.48 6.30
CA ILE A 505 -9.28 2.44 5.75
C ILE A 505 -9.84 1.63 6.92
N ILE A 506 -11.13 1.33 6.90
CA ILE A 506 -11.79 0.46 7.89
C ILE A 506 -12.34 -0.78 7.21
N MET A 507 -12.46 -1.87 7.95
CA MET A 507 -13.04 -3.12 7.49
C MET A 507 -14.17 -3.54 8.42
N THR A 508 -15.28 -3.93 7.83
CA THR A 508 -16.40 -4.55 8.53
C THR A 508 -16.06 -5.96 8.97
N SER A 509 -16.64 -6.41 10.09
CA SER A 509 -16.45 -7.78 10.56
C SER A 509 -17.01 -8.84 9.59
N ASP A 510 -16.94 -10.10 9.99
CA ASP A 510 -17.54 -11.28 9.35
C ASP A 510 -19.07 -11.21 9.14
N LEU A 511 -19.73 -10.20 9.68
CA LEU A 511 -21.16 -9.96 9.50
C LEU A 511 -21.40 -8.62 8.78
N GLN A 512 -22.52 -8.55 8.05
CA GLN A 512 -22.94 -7.30 7.43
C GLN A 512 -23.21 -6.24 8.50
N GLN A 513 -22.63 -5.07 8.33
CA GLN A 513 -22.69 -4.00 9.32
C GLN A 513 -23.75 -2.96 8.98
N ASN A 514 -24.50 -2.57 10.01
CA ASN A 514 -25.46 -1.50 9.87
C ASN A 514 -24.74 -0.16 9.75
N ILE A 515 -25.24 0.69 8.88
CA ILE A 515 -24.79 2.08 8.80
C ILE A 515 -25.89 3.02 9.26
N PHE A 516 -25.47 4.22 9.62
CA PHE A 516 -26.27 5.24 10.25
C PHE A 516 -26.07 6.55 9.52
N THR A 517 -27.08 7.40 9.53
CA THR A 517 -26.96 8.77 9.02
C THR A 517 -26.18 9.65 10.00
N SER A 518 -25.82 10.85 9.59
CA SER A 518 -25.21 11.85 10.49
C SER A 518 -26.08 12.21 11.69
N GLN A 519 -27.39 11.92 11.65
CA GLN A 519 -28.33 12.07 12.78
C GLN A 519 -28.42 10.81 13.67
N GLY A 520 -27.68 9.75 13.35
CA GLY A 520 -27.69 8.48 14.08
C GLY A 520 -28.89 7.59 13.77
N LYS A 521 -29.62 7.83 12.67
CA LYS A 521 -30.71 6.96 12.23
C LYS A 521 -30.14 5.79 11.44
N LYS A 522 -30.55 4.57 11.77
CA LYS A 522 -30.16 3.38 11.01
C LYS A 522 -30.66 3.48 9.57
N VAL A 523 -29.77 3.28 8.61
CA VAL A 523 -30.09 3.17 7.20
C VAL A 523 -30.68 1.78 6.96
N THR A 524 -31.92 1.71 6.45
CA THR A 524 -32.68 0.45 6.34
C THR A 524 -32.55 -0.22 4.98
N ASN A 525 -32.21 0.54 3.94
CA ASN A 525 -32.07 0.07 2.56
C ASN A 525 -30.62 -0.29 2.19
N ARG A 526 -29.66 -0.11 3.10
CA ARG A 526 -28.24 -0.39 2.85
C ARG A 526 -27.52 -0.82 4.12
N LYS A 527 -26.62 -1.77 3.96
CA LYS A 527 -25.62 -2.18 4.94
C LYS A 527 -24.26 -2.22 4.26
N LEU A 528 -23.18 -2.16 5.03
CA LEU A 528 -21.88 -2.52 4.48
C LEU A 528 -21.77 -4.04 4.50
N ALA A 529 -21.31 -4.62 3.40
CA ALA A 529 -21.09 -6.06 3.33
C ALA A 529 -20.04 -6.50 4.34
N ALA A 530 -20.13 -7.74 4.83
CA ALA A 530 -19.11 -8.33 5.71
C ALA A 530 -17.73 -8.30 5.03
N ASN A 531 -16.66 -8.14 5.81
CA ASN A 531 -15.27 -8.18 5.35
C ASN A 531 -14.95 -7.23 4.17
N THR A 532 -15.61 -6.06 4.11
CA THR A 532 -15.35 -5.06 3.06
C THR A 532 -14.60 -3.85 3.60
N LYS A 533 -13.65 -3.34 2.79
CA LYS A 533 -12.83 -2.18 3.11
C LYS A 533 -13.50 -0.88 2.66
N TRP A 534 -13.45 0.15 3.49
CA TRP A 534 -14.02 1.47 3.22
C TRP A 534 -13.05 2.56 3.62
N GLN A 535 -12.89 3.59 2.78
CA GLN A 535 -12.13 4.78 3.16
C GLN A 535 -12.97 5.60 4.13
N ALA A 536 -12.39 5.92 5.27
CA ALA A 536 -12.99 6.80 6.26
C ALA A 536 -12.22 8.12 6.36
N ASP A 537 -12.93 9.20 6.08
CA ASP A 537 -12.36 10.55 6.06
C ASP A 537 -12.70 11.38 7.31
N ARG A 538 -13.55 10.84 8.20
CA ARG A 538 -13.92 11.47 9.48
C ARG A 538 -14.18 10.44 10.58
N LEU A 539 -13.84 10.83 11.81
CA LEU A 539 -14.36 10.25 13.04
C LEU A 539 -15.40 11.22 13.61
N ALA A 540 -16.68 10.88 13.55
CA ALA A 540 -17.79 11.71 13.98
C ALA A 540 -18.36 11.26 15.32
N TYR A 541 -18.83 12.22 16.11
CA TYR A 541 -19.47 11.99 17.40
C TYR A 541 -20.97 12.27 17.27
N ILE A 542 -21.80 11.22 17.28
CA ILE A 542 -23.24 11.28 17.00
C ILE A 542 -23.98 10.61 18.15
N ASN A 543 -24.89 11.33 18.82
CA ASN A 543 -25.70 10.84 19.94
C ASN A 543 -24.86 10.13 21.04
N GLY A 544 -23.66 10.65 21.35
CA GLY A 544 -22.77 10.09 22.37
C GLY A 544 -21.99 8.84 21.95
N LYS A 545 -22.07 8.44 20.69
CA LYS A 545 -21.28 7.32 20.12
C LYS A 545 -20.35 7.83 19.01
N THR A 546 -19.27 7.10 18.76
CA THR A 546 -18.32 7.41 17.70
C THR A 546 -18.58 6.59 16.45
N TYR A 547 -18.42 7.22 15.28
CA TYR A 547 -18.63 6.60 13.98
C TYR A 547 -17.55 7.03 12.99
N TYR A 548 -17.17 6.13 12.09
CA TYR A 548 -16.40 6.48 10.91
C TYR A 548 -17.33 6.86 9.76
N ARG A 549 -17.02 7.93 9.03
CA ARG A 549 -17.75 8.31 7.82
C ARG A 549 -17.20 7.57 6.61
N VAL A 550 -18.04 6.79 5.93
CA VAL A 550 -17.65 5.99 4.75
C VAL A 550 -18.19 6.53 3.43
N ALA A 551 -19.22 7.37 3.49
CA ALA A 551 -19.74 8.10 2.33
C ALA A 551 -20.49 9.35 2.79
N THR A 552 -21.03 10.11 1.83
CA THR A 552 -21.89 11.26 2.13
C THR A 552 -23.09 10.81 2.96
N ASN A 553 -23.14 11.30 4.20
CA ASN A 553 -24.18 10.96 5.17
C ASN A 553 -24.27 9.48 5.58
N GLU A 554 -23.19 8.70 5.41
CA GLU A 554 -23.14 7.30 5.83
C GLU A 554 -22.02 7.06 6.83
N PHE A 555 -22.39 6.54 7.99
CA PHE A 555 -21.53 6.39 9.15
C PHE A 555 -21.65 5.00 9.72
N ILE A 556 -20.53 4.39 10.10
CA ILE A 556 -20.50 3.07 10.73
C ILE A 556 -19.94 3.18 12.15
N PRO A 557 -20.54 2.51 13.16
CA PRO A 557 -20.02 2.56 14.53
C PRO A 557 -18.58 2.08 14.56
N THR A 558 -17.72 2.77 15.32
CA THR A 558 -16.30 2.43 15.40
C THR A 558 -16.03 1.02 15.94
N GLY A 559 -16.92 0.51 16.82
CA GLY A 559 -16.81 -0.84 17.38
C GLY A 559 -17.25 -1.97 16.42
N ASP A 560 -17.90 -1.63 15.32
CA ASP A 560 -18.41 -2.59 14.33
C ASP A 560 -17.39 -2.83 13.19
N VAL A 561 -16.25 -2.14 13.25
CA VAL A 561 -15.20 -2.17 12.25
C VAL A 561 -13.82 -2.23 12.89
N THR A 562 -12.89 -2.84 12.18
CA THR A 562 -11.47 -2.76 12.50
C THR A 562 -10.81 -1.75 11.57
N ILE A 563 -9.89 -0.95 12.09
CA ILE A 563 -9.04 -0.12 11.23
C ILE A 563 -8.12 -1.08 10.46
N VAL A 564 -8.20 -1.04 9.14
CA VAL A 564 -7.25 -1.73 8.26
C VAL A 564 -6.04 -0.83 8.18
N ARG A 565 -4.97 -1.27 8.85
CA ARG A 565 -3.67 -0.60 8.77
C ARG A 565 -3.02 -0.90 7.43
#